data_AF-A0A932H8N4-F1
#
_entry.id   AF-A0A932H8N4-F1
#
_cell.length_a   1.000
_cell.length_b   1.000
_cell.length_c   1.000
_cell.angle_alpha   90.00
_cell.angle_beta   90.00
_cell.angle_gamma   90.00
#
_symmetry.space_group_name_H-M   'P 1'
#
loop_
_entity.id
_entity.type
_entity.pdbx_description
1 polymer ?
#
loop_
_entity_poly.entity_id
_entity_poly.type
_entity_poly.pdbx_seq_one_letter_code
_entity_poly.pdbx_strand_id
1 'polypeptide(L)'
;MKKQLQRFIDIELKERKLDLYGLIYGHFEAQELRSIKVTLLVELGDVAEEIVSAATEQRCDLIVMASRGKGWLARMISGSMSEEVARKAPCPVLTIQPSAVVQDNGRWVQARSLAMKEATSAPH
;
A
#
# COMPACT_ATOMS: atom_id res chain seq x y z
N MET A 1 -35.68 -5.09 2.71
CA MET A 1 -34.40 -5.82 2.51
C MET A 1 -33.25 -4.88 2.11
N LYS A 2 -33.33 -4.12 1.01
CA LYS A 2 -32.24 -3.20 0.57
C LYS A 2 -31.74 -2.21 1.63
N LYS A 3 -32.63 -1.61 2.44
CA LYS A 3 -32.24 -0.67 3.53
C LYS A 3 -31.41 -1.30 4.65
N GLN A 4 -31.60 -2.59 4.93
CA GLN A 4 -30.86 -3.29 6.00
C GLN A 4 -29.42 -3.58 5.56
N LEU A 5 -29.25 -4.04 4.31
CA LEU A 5 -27.94 -4.27 3.72
C LEU A 5 -27.14 -2.97 3.59
N GLN A 6 -27.77 -1.89 3.12
CA GLN A 6 -27.10 -0.59 3.02
C GLN A 6 -26.58 -0.11 4.37
N ARG A 7 -27.40 -0.21 5.42
CA ARG A 7 -26.99 0.19 6.77
C ARG A 7 -25.80 -0.62 7.29
N PHE A 8 -25.73 -1.92 6.97
CA PHE A 8 -24.59 -2.76 7.35
C PHE A 8 -23.30 -2.31 6.64
N ILE A 9 -23.38 -2.06 5.33
CA ILE A 9 -22.23 -1.57 4.54
C ILE A 9 -21.74 -0.22 5.08
N ASP A 10 -22.67 0.71 5.34
CA ASP A 10 -22.31 2.05 5.85
C ASP A 10 -21.58 1.96 7.20
N ILE A 11 -21.96 1.01 8.06
CA ILE A 11 -21.29 0.75 9.35
C ILE A 11 -19.87 0.24 9.11
N GLU A 12 -19.71 -0.82 8.30
CA GLU A 12 -18.38 -1.39 8.02
C GLU A 12 -17.45 -0.35 7.39
N LEU A 13 -17.93 0.42 6.40
CA LEU A 13 -17.15 1.48 5.75
C LEU A 13 -16.73 2.55 6.76
N LYS A 14 -17.60 2.91 7.70
CA LYS A 14 -17.29 3.87 8.76
C LYS A 14 -16.24 3.32 9.73
N GLU A 15 -16.33 2.05 10.11
CA GLU A 15 -15.33 1.39 10.97
C GLU A 15 -13.97 1.34 10.30
N ARG A 16 -13.89 0.91 9.03
CA ARG A 16 -12.64 0.91 8.26
C ARG A 16 -12.03 2.29 8.10
N LYS A 17 -12.88 3.31 7.96
CA LYS A 17 -12.41 4.69 7.90
C LYS A 17 -11.77 5.11 9.22
N LEU A 18 -12.32 4.71 10.37
CA LEU A 18 -11.73 4.97 11.69
C LEU A 18 -10.39 4.25 11.87
N ASP A 19 -10.26 3.01 11.39
CA ASP A 19 -8.98 2.29 11.40
C ASP A 19 -7.89 3.07 10.62
N LEU A 20 -8.24 3.61 9.45
CA LEU A 20 -7.33 4.43 8.65
C LEU A 20 -6.95 5.74 9.35
N TYR A 21 -7.90 6.38 10.04
CA TYR A 21 -7.59 7.54 10.89
C TYR A 21 -6.57 7.15 11.96
N GLY A 22 -6.77 6.04 12.67
CA GLY A 22 -5.83 5.57 13.69
C GLY A 22 -4.43 5.29 13.12
N LEU A 23 -4.36 4.65 11.95
CA LEU A 23 -3.10 4.35 11.29
C LEU A 23 -2.31 5.63 10.94
N ILE A 24 -2.96 6.61 10.30
CA ILE A 24 -2.29 7.81 9.81
C ILE A 24 -1.90 8.72 10.98
N TYR A 25 -2.85 9.06 11.85
CA TYR A 25 -2.59 9.99 12.94
C TYR A 25 -1.80 9.35 14.09
N GLY A 26 -1.62 8.03 14.08
CA GLY A 26 -0.75 7.32 15.02
C GLY A 26 0.70 7.15 14.54
N HIS A 27 0.98 7.26 13.23
CA HIS A 27 2.33 7.08 12.67
C HIS A 27 3.01 8.37 12.19
N PHE A 28 2.24 9.43 11.96
CA PHE A 28 2.76 10.71 11.48
C PHE A 28 2.56 11.80 12.52
N GLU A 29 3.56 12.67 12.68
CA GLU A 29 3.47 13.80 13.60
C GLU A 29 2.46 14.84 13.09
N ALA A 30 1.76 15.49 14.02
CA ALA A 30 0.72 16.46 13.67
C ALA A 30 1.26 17.64 12.83
N GLN A 31 2.55 17.97 12.95
CA GLN A 31 3.20 19.01 12.17
C GLN A 31 3.44 18.60 10.71
N GLU A 32 3.74 17.33 10.45
CA GLU A 32 3.96 16.80 9.10
C GLU A 32 2.65 16.83 8.31
N LEU A 33 1.57 16.36 8.92
CA LEU A 33 0.25 16.30 8.30
C LEU A 33 -0.38 17.69 8.08
N ARG A 34 0.03 18.74 8.83
CA ARG A 34 -0.48 20.11 8.62
C ARG A 34 -0.13 20.68 7.25
N SER A 35 0.97 20.22 6.65
CA SER A 35 1.44 20.70 5.36
C SER A 35 0.81 19.97 4.17
N ILE A 36 0.03 18.91 4.41
CA ILE A 36 -0.51 18.03 3.38
C ILE A 36 -2.01 17.85 3.57
N LYS A 37 -2.81 18.08 2.53
CA LYS A 37 -4.23 17.76 2.55
C LYS A 37 -4.43 16.24 2.44
N VAL A 38 -4.83 15.60 3.52
CA VAL A 38 -5.14 14.16 3.54
C VAL A 38 -6.65 13.93 3.38
N THR A 39 -7.03 13.09 2.42
CA THR A 39 -8.43 12.66 2.22
C THR A 39 -8.51 11.15 2.31
N LEU A 40 -9.42 10.64 3.15
CA LEU A 40 -9.63 9.20 3.34
C LEU A 40 -10.90 8.74 2.65
N LEU A 41 -10.72 7.81 1.72
CA LEU A 41 -11.77 7.16 0.95
C LEU A 41 -11.77 5.67 1.31
N VAL A 42 -12.96 5.12 1.51
CA VAL A 42 -13.17 3.68 1.75
C VAL A 42 -14.39 3.33 0.92
N GLU A 43 -14.18 2.51 -0.10
CA GLU A 43 -15.21 2.09 -1.04
C GLU A 43 -15.42 0.57 -0.97
N LEU A 44 -16.60 0.13 -1.39
CA LEU A 44 -16.96 -1.29 -1.49
C LEU A 44 -17.14 -1.66 -2.95
N GLY A 45 -16.28 -2.53 -3.47
CA GLY A 45 -16.34 -2.99 -4.85
C GLY A 45 -15.15 -3.88 -5.20
N ASP A 46 -14.90 -4.04 -6.51
CA ASP A 46 -13.67 -4.64 -6.99
C ASP A 46 -12.50 -3.68 -6.73
N VAL A 47 -11.43 -4.18 -6.10
CA VAL A 47 -10.32 -3.33 -5.63
C VAL A 47 -9.66 -2.57 -6.77
N ALA A 48 -9.43 -3.21 -7.92
CA ALA A 48 -8.75 -2.56 -9.02
C ALA A 48 -9.66 -1.54 -9.71
N GLU A 49 -10.95 -1.87 -9.88
CA GLU A 49 -11.93 -0.94 -10.46
C GLU A 49 -12.15 0.29 -9.57
N GLU A 50 -12.32 0.12 -8.26
CA GLU A 50 -12.53 1.23 -7.33
C GLU A 50 -11.30 2.14 -7.22
N ILE A 51 -10.08 1.58 -7.25
CA ILE A 51 -8.86 2.40 -7.27
C ILE A 51 -8.78 3.25 -8.54
N VAL A 52 -9.12 2.67 -9.70
CA VAL A 52 -9.09 3.37 -10.99
C VAL A 52 -10.20 4.43 -11.06
N SER A 53 -11.40 4.13 -10.55
CA SER A 53 -12.50 5.10 -10.46
C SER A 53 -12.12 6.27 -9.58
N ALA A 54 -11.62 6.00 -8.36
CA ALA A 54 -11.18 7.04 -7.44
C ALA A 54 -10.06 7.90 -8.05
N ALA A 55 -9.07 7.30 -8.71
CA ALA A 55 -8.01 8.06 -9.38
C ALA A 55 -8.55 8.96 -10.50
N THR A 56 -9.56 8.50 -11.23
CA THR A 56 -10.22 9.28 -12.30
C THR A 56 -11.03 10.44 -11.72
N GLU A 57 -11.87 10.16 -10.71
CA GLU A 57 -12.75 11.14 -10.06
C GLU A 57 -11.96 12.23 -9.34
N GLN A 58 -10.89 11.84 -8.63
CA GLN A 58 -10.02 12.77 -7.90
C GLN A 58 -8.96 13.42 -8.80
N ARG A 59 -8.87 13.02 -10.08
CA ARG A 59 -7.88 13.51 -11.06
C ARG A 59 -6.45 13.37 -10.54
N CYS A 60 -6.12 12.18 -10.04
CA CYS A 60 -4.79 11.90 -9.50
C CYS A 60 -3.72 11.93 -10.60
N ASP A 61 -2.59 12.57 -10.34
CA ASP A 61 -1.43 12.58 -11.24
C ASP A 61 -0.52 11.35 -11.09
N LEU A 62 -0.65 10.62 -9.98
CA LEU A 62 0.14 9.43 -9.65
C LEU A 62 -0.64 8.54 -8.68
N ILE A 63 -0.63 7.23 -8.92
CA ILE A 63 -1.08 6.23 -7.94
C ILE A 63 0.15 5.60 -7.30
N VAL A 64 0.20 5.57 -5.96
CA VAL A 64 1.25 4.87 -5.22
C VAL A 64 0.64 3.67 -4.49
N MET A 65 1.15 2.48 -4.76
CA MET A 65 0.69 1.24 -4.14
C MET A 65 1.82 0.51 -3.45
N ALA A 66 1.62 0.05 -2.23
CA ALA A 66 2.55 -0.86 -1.58
C ALA A 66 2.23 -2.32 -1.97
N SER A 67 3.22 -3.05 -2.46
CA SER A 67 3.16 -4.50 -2.68
C SER A 67 3.81 -5.22 -1.49
N ARG A 68 3.12 -6.19 -0.89
CA ARG A 68 3.57 -6.86 0.34
C ARG A 68 4.65 -7.94 0.07
N GLY A 69 5.56 -8.13 1.03
CA GLY A 69 6.76 -8.98 0.95
C GLY A 69 6.54 -10.51 0.99
N LYS A 70 7.66 -11.27 0.99
CA LYS A 70 7.73 -12.73 0.81
C LYS A 70 6.88 -13.50 1.83
N GLY A 71 5.95 -14.32 1.33
CA GLY A 71 5.03 -15.17 2.10
C GLY A 71 3.65 -15.30 1.42
N TRP A 72 3.20 -14.24 0.76
CA TRP A 72 1.92 -14.19 0.02
C TRP A 72 2.03 -14.63 -1.46
N LEU A 73 3.25 -14.68 -2.03
CA LEU A 73 3.49 -15.12 -3.41
C LEU A 73 2.91 -16.51 -3.73
N ALA A 74 2.69 -17.37 -2.74
CA ALA A 74 2.06 -18.68 -2.93
C ALA A 74 0.59 -18.61 -3.41
N ARG A 75 -0.04 -17.42 -3.41
CA ARG A 75 -1.44 -17.22 -3.87
C ARG A 75 -1.56 -16.32 -5.11
N MET A 76 -0.46 -15.74 -5.62
CA MET A 76 -0.46 -14.83 -6.79
C MET A 76 0.16 -15.45 -8.04
N ILE A 77 -0.43 -16.51 -8.57
CA ILE A 77 -0.05 -17.07 -9.89
C ILE A 77 -1.03 -16.58 -11.00
N SER A 78 -1.80 -15.52 -10.73
CA SER A 78 -2.67 -14.88 -11.72
C SER A 78 -2.71 -13.36 -11.48
N GLY A 79 -1.78 -12.61 -12.09
CA GLY A 79 -1.73 -11.15 -12.09
C GLY A 79 -1.60 -10.47 -10.72
N SER A 80 -0.63 -9.59 -10.51
CA SER A 80 -0.64 -8.81 -9.26
C SER A 80 -1.76 -7.75 -9.29
N MET A 81 -2.39 -7.44 -8.15
CA MET A 81 -3.38 -6.36 -8.08
C MET A 81 -2.80 -5.02 -8.59
N SER A 82 -1.53 -4.76 -8.31
CA SER A 82 -0.80 -3.60 -8.83
C SER A 82 -0.67 -3.61 -10.36
N GLU A 83 -0.51 -4.78 -10.98
CA GLU A 83 -0.47 -4.92 -12.44
C GLU A 83 -1.84 -4.66 -13.06
N GLU A 84 -2.92 -5.14 -12.43
CA GLU A 84 -4.26 -4.87 -12.90
C GLU A 84 -4.59 -3.37 -12.85
N VAL A 85 -4.25 -2.69 -11.75
CA VAL A 85 -4.40 -1.23 -11.63
C VAL A 85 -3.53 -0.52 -12.67
N ALA A 86 -2.25 -0.87 -12.80
CA ALA A 86 -1.34 -0.24 -13.75
C ALA A 86 -1.82 -0.31 -15.21
N ARG A 87 -2.51 -1.41 -15.58
CA ARG A 87 -3.07 -1.57 -16.92
C ARG A 87 -4.28 -0.69 -17.19
N LYS A 88 -5.06 -0.34 -16.17
CA LYS A 88 -6.33 0.40 -16.29
C LYS A 88 -6.24 1.86 -15.84
N ALA A 89 -5.18 2.25 -15.12
CA ALA A 89 -5.06 3.54 -14.47
C ALA A 89 -5.02 4.72 -15.46
N PRO A 90 -5.62 5.87 -15.10
CA PRO A 90 -5.57 7.09 -15.92
C PRO A 90 -4.22 7.81 -15.84
N CYS A 91 -3.33 7.38 -14.94
CA CYS A 91 -2.05 8.01 -14.64
C CYS A 91 -0.99 6.96 -14.26
N PRO A 92 0.31 7.34 -14.16
CA PRO A 92 1.37 6.43 -13.78
C PRO A 92 1.10 5.73 -12.43
N VAL A 93 1.58 4.50 -12.30
CA VAL A 93 1.47 3.70 -11.07
C VAL A 93 2.86 3.36 -10.54
N LEU A 94 3.17 3.83 -9.34
CA LEU A 94 4.39 3.52 -8.60
C LEU A 94 4.11 2.42 -7.58
N THR A 95 4.79 1.28 -7.74
CA THR A 95 4.71 0.18 -6.78
C THR A 95 5.90 0.19 -5.83
N ILE A 96 5.64 0.25 -4.53
CA ILE A 96 6.66 0.20 -3.48
C ILE A 96 6.71 -1.22 -2.91
N GLN A 97 7.90 -1.81 -2.83
CA GLN A 97 8.13 -3.02 -2.06
C GLN A 97 8.74 -2.63 -0.71
N PRO A 98 8.08 -2.90 0.43
CA PRO A 98 8.68 -2.76 1.74
C PRO A 98 9.80 -3.80 1.86
N SER A 99 11.00 -3.38 1.50
CA SER A 99 12.24 -4.03 1.88
C SER A 99 12.90 -3.15 2.92
N ALA A 100 13.46 -3.73 3.98
CA ALA A 100 14.36 -2.98 4.83
C ALA A 100 15.46 -2.40 3.93
N VAL A 101 15.60 -1.08 3.91
CA VAL A 101 16.73 -0.40 3.27
C VAL A 101 17.68 -0.08 4.41
N VAL A 102 18.90 -0.57 4.33
CA VAL A 102 19.96 -0.30 5.32
C VAL A 102 20.92 0.69 4.69
N GLN A 103 21.43 1.62 5.49
CA GLN A 103 22.50 2.51 5.05
C GLN A 103 23.84 1.80 5.27
N ASP A 104 24.57 1.51 4.19
CA ASP A 104 25.93 0.95 4.21
C ASP A 104 26.89 1.97 3.61
N ASN A 105 27.85 2.46 4.41
CA ASN A 105 28.86 3.44 3.97
C ASN A 105 28.28 4.64 3.20
N GLY A 106 27.18 5.21 3.71
CA GLY A 106 26.51 6.37 3.10
C GLY A 106 25.65 6.04 1.87
N ARG A 107 25.55 4.77 1.46
CA ARG A 107 24.69 4.31 0.36
C ARG A 107 23.45 3.60 0.92
N TRP A 108 22.30 3.89 0.34
CA TRP A 108 21.06 3.16 0.63
C TRP A 108 21.08 1.84 -0.13
N VAL A 109 21.19 0.73 0.60
CA VAL A 109 21.19 -0.62 0.03
C VAL A 109 19.94 -1.37 0.46
N GLN A 110 19.33 -2.10 -0.47
CA GLN A 110 18.24 -3.00 -0.13
C GLN A 110 18.78 -4.14 0.73
N ALA A 111 18.15 -4.44 1.86
CA ALA A 111 18.48 -5.59 2.71
C ALA A 111 18.06 -6.90 2.02
N ARG A 112 18.72 -7.22 0.92
CA ARG A 112 18.74 -8.56 0.34
C ARG A 112 20.19 -8.89 0.04
N SER A 113 20.67 -9.99 0.63
CA SER A 113 21.99 -10.61 0.39
C SER A 113 23.19 -10.07 1.19
N LEU A 114 23.03 -9.70 2.47
CA LEU A 114 24.17 -9.69 3.41
C LEU A 114 24.17 -10.88 4.38
N ALA A 115 23.05 -11.60 4.52
CA ALA A 115 22.92 -12.71 5.47
C ALA A 115 23.32 -14.11 4.93
N MET A 116 24.16 -14.22 3.90
CA MET A 116 24.54 -15.54 3.35
C MET A 116 25.97 -15.68 2.81
N LYS A 117 26.87 -14.71 3.04
CA LYS A 117 28.29 -14.82 2.65
C LYS A 117 29.28 -14.87 3.81
N GLU A 118 28.89 -14.57 5.05
CA GLU A 118 29.83 -14.53 6.17
C GLU A 118 29.84 -15.79 7.06
N ALA A 119 28.97 -16.76 6.82
CA ALA A 119 28.92 -18.00 7.63
C ALA A 119 29.86 -19.12 7.14
N THR A 120 30.82 -18.86 6.23
CA THR A 120 31.68 -19.93 5.66
C THR A 120 33.17 -19.60 5.59
N SER A 121 33.67 -18.72 6.47
CA SER A 121 35.13 -18.61 6.70
C SER A 121 35.45 -17.99 8.06
N ALA A 122 35.35 -18.78 9.13
CA ALA A 122 36.14 -18.55 10.33
C ALA A 122 37.44 -19.40 10.19
N PRO A 123 38.65 -18.82 10.29
CA PRO A 123 39.87 -19.60 10.31
C PRO A 123 40.05 -20.34 11.64
N HIS A 124 40.76 -21.47 11.55
CA HIS A 124 41.29 -22.28 12.66
C HIS A 124 42.09 -21.47 13.68
#